data_AF-A0A6L8ABV6-F1
#
_entry.id   AF-A0A6L8ABV6-F1
#
_cell.length_a   1.000
_cell.length_b   1.000
_cell.length_c   1.000
_cell.angle_alpha   90.00
_cell.angle_beta   90.00
_cell.angle_gamma   90.00
#
_symmetry.space_group_name_H-M   'P 1'
#
loop_
_entity.id
_entity.type
_entity.pdbx_description
1 polymer ?
#
loop_
_entity_poly.entity_id
_entity_poly.type
_entity_poly.pdbx_seq_one_letter_code
_entity_poly.pdbx_strand_id
1 'polypeptide(L)' 'MVDENETQQTIERLRVEHRDLDEVIDVLIRTGYEDESRIQRLKKKKLRLRDQLTWLENVHGAQVSK' A
#
# COMPACT_ATOMS: atom_id res chain seq x y z
N MET A 1 14.70 10.07 -17.07
CA MET A 1 15.14 8.89 -16.29
C MET A 1 14.45 9.02 -14.96
N VAL A 2 13.56 8.08 -14.61
CA VAL A 2 13.15 7.96 -13.21
C VAL A 2 14.32 7.26 -12.54
N ASP A 3 14.85 7.86 -11.47
CA ASP A 3 15.97 7.28 -10.76
C ASP A 3 15.51 5.93 -10.15
N GLU A 4 16.22 4.84 -10.45
CA GLU A 4 15.83 3.50 -9.97
C GLU A 4 15.74 3.46 -8.44
N ASN A 5 16.61 4.22 -7.78
CA ASN A 5 16.64 4.35 -6.34
C ASN A 5 15.36 5.04 -5.82
N GLU A 6 14.89 6.10 -6.48
CA GLU A 6 13.64 6.78 -6.10
C GLU A 6 12.41 5.87 -6.24
N THR A 7 12.40 5.05 -7.30
CA THR A 7 11.32 4.08 -7.52
C THR A 7 11.30 3.02 -6.42
N GLN A 8 12.47 2.47 -6.07
CA GLN A 8 12.59 1.46 -5.02
C GLN A 8 12.24 2.03 -3.64
N GLN A 9 12.69 3.25 -3.32
CA GLN A 9 12.29 3.96 -2.10
C GLN A 9 10.78 4.20 -2.03
N THR A 10 10.15 4.54 -3.16
CA THR A 10 8.70 4.73 -3.23
C THR A 10 7.95 3.43 -2.99
N ILE A 11 8.40 2.32 -3.59
CA ILE A 11 7.84 0.98 -3.36
C ILE A 11 7.91 0.63 -1.88
N GLU A 12 9.07 0.78 -1.23
CA GLU A 12 9.21 0.47 0.19
C GLU A 12 8.32 1.35 1.08
N ARG A 13 8.23 2.65 0.79
CA ARG A 13 7.32 3.54 1.52
C ARG A 13 5.87 3.09 1.40
N LEU A 14 5.42 2.70 0.21
CA LEU A 14 4.07 2.20 -0.02
C LEU A 14 3.81 0.86 0.68
N ARG A 15 4.82 -0.03 0.75
CA ARG A 15 4.74 -1.29 1.51
C ARG A 15 4.52 -1.04 2.99
N VAL A 16 5.28 -0.10 3.57
CA VAL A 16 5.16 0.29 4.98
C VAL A 16 3.77 0.87 5.23
N GLU A 17 3.34 1.88 4.46
CA GLU A 17 2.02 2.50 4.65
C GLU A 17 0.87 1.49 4.50
N HIS A 18 0.98 0.54 3.56
CA HIS A 18 0.01 -0.53 3.39
C HIS A 18 -0.04 -1.46 4.62
N ARG A 19 1.11 -1.84 5.18
CA ARG A 19 1.19 -2.68 6.39
C ARG A 19 0.60 -1.96 7.59
N ASP A 20 0.96 -0.70 7.81
CA ASP A 20 0.45 0.10 8.92
C ASP A 20 -1.08 0.23 8.86
N LEU A 21 -1.63 0.46 7.66
CA LEU A 21 -3.09 0.48 7.48
C LEU A 21 -3.73 -0.86 7.80
N ASP A 22 -3.07 -1.97 7.51
CA ASP A 22 -3.59 -3.31 7.84
C ASP A 22 -3.66 -3.52 9.35
N GLU A 23 -2.59 -3.19 10.06
CA GLU A 23 -2.52 -3.29 11.52
C GLU A 23 -3.59 -2.41 12.17
N VAL A 24 -3.79 -1.18 11.70
CA VAL A 24 -4.85 -0.30 12.18
C VAL A 24 -6.24 -0.90 11.94
N ILE A 25 -6.49 -1.45 10.74
CA ILE A 25 -7.78 -2.08 10.43
C ILE A 25 -8.03 -3.29 11.34
N ASP A 26 -7.01 -4.13 11.55
CA ASP A 26 -7.09 -5.31 12.40
C ASP A 26 -7.38 -4.94 13.86
N VAL A 27 -6.72 -3.90 14.38
CA VAL A 27 -7.00 -3.38 15.72
C VAL A 27 -8.44 -2.92 15.81
N LEU A 28 -8.91 -2.07 14.88
CA LEU A 28 -10.29 -1.56 14.90
C LEU A 28 -11.34 -2.67 14.86
N ILE A 29 -11.10 -3.73 14.06
CA ILE A 29 -11.97 -4.90 14.00
C ILE A 29 -11.96 -5.66 15.33
N ARG A 30 -10.77 -5.93 15.90
CA ARG A 30 -10.63 -6.67 17.16
C ARG A 30 -11.20 -5.94 18.36
N THR A 31 -11.14 -4.61 18.37
CA THR A 31 -11.69 -3.79 19.45
C THR A 31 -13.21 -3.59 19.32
N GLY A 32 -13.85 -4.09 18.26
CA GLY A 32 -15.28 -3.91 18.03
C GLY A 32 -15.67 -2.46 17.69
N TYR A 33 -14.83 -1.75 16.93
CA TYR A 33 -15.10 -0.36 16.55
C TYR A 33 -16.39 -0.26 15.72
N GLU A 34 -17.36 0.51 16.21
CA GLU A 34 -18.74 0.53 15.68
C GLU A 34 -18.90 1.23 14.32
N ASP A 35 -17.98 2.14 13.95
CA ASP A 35 -18.06 2.86 12.69
C ASP A 35 -17.43 2.05 11.54
N GLU A 36 -18.24 1.11 11.03
CA GLU A 36 -17.93 0.28 9.88
C GLU A 36 -17.57 1.10 8.63
N SER A 37 -18.19 2.28 8.46
CA SER A 37 -17.93 3.14 7.30
C SER A 37 -16.47 3.59 7.23
N ARG A 38 -15.85 3.85 8.39
CA ARG A 38 -14.44 4.19 8.50
C ARG A 38 -13.56 2.99 8.16
N ILE A 39 -13.90 1.80 8.65
CA ILE A 39 -13.19 0.56 8.30
C ILE A 39 -13.24 0.35 6.78
N GLN A 40 -14.39 0.56 6.13
CA GLN A 40 -14.52 0.46 4.68
C GLN A 40 -13.66 1.50 3.93
N ARG A 41 -13.60 2.74 4.41
CA ARG A 41 -12.69 3.77 3.85
C ARG A 41 -11.22 3.37 3.95
N LEU A 42 -10.81 2.83 5.10
CA LEU A 42 -9.43 2.36 5.31
C LEU A 42 -9.10 1.17 4.42
N LYS A 43 -9.99 0.17 4.30
CA LYS A 43 -9.84 -0.96 3.37
C LYS A 43 -9.71 -0.49 1.92
N LYS A 44 -10.51 0.49 1.50
CA LYS A 44 -10.40 1.09 0.17
C LYS A 44 -9.06 1.81 -0.04
N LYS A 45 -8.55 2.49 0.98
CA LYS A 45 -7.21 3.10 0.95
C LYS A 45 -6.12 2.03 0.83
N LYS A 46 -6.18 0.97 1.64
CA LYS A 46 -5.28 -0.19 1.58
C LYS A 46 -5.25 -0.81 0.17
N LEU A 47 -6.42 -1.03 -0.43
CA LEU A 47 -6.51 -1.59 -1.79
C LEU A 47 -5.79 -0.71 -2.82
N ARG A 48 -6.00 0.62 -2.77
CA ARG A 48 -5.31 1.56 -3.68
C ARG A 48 -3.80 1.53 -3.53
N LEU A 49 -3.27 1.44 -2.31
CA LEU A 49 -1.84 1.34 -2.08
C LEU A 49 -1.28 0.04 -2.65
N ARG A 50 -1.99 -1.08 -2.49
CA ARG A 50 -1.60 -2.36 -3.08
C ARG A 50 -1.59 -2.27 -4.62
N ASP A 51 -2.61 -1.68 -5.22
CA ASP A 51 -2.69 -1.54 -6.68
C ASP A 51 -1.56 -0.64 -7.21
N GLN A 52 -1.24 0.45 -6.51
CA GLN A 52 -0.10 1.32 -6.82
C GLN A 52 1.24 0.57 -6.68
N LEU A 53 1.39 -0.23 -5.63
CA LEU A 53 2.58 -1.05 -5.39
C LEU A 53 2.80 -2.01 -6.57
N THR A 54 1.77 -2.79 -6.92
CA THR A 54 1.83 -3.76 -8.01
C THR A 54 2.14 -3.08 -9.34
N TRP A 55 1.57 -1.90 -9.60
CA TRP A 55 1.88 -1.15 -10.81
C TRP A 55 3.35 -0.69 -10.84
N LEU A 56 3.87 -0.14 -9.74
CA LEU A 56 5.26 0.30 -9.65
C LEU A 56 6.25 -0.86 -9.76
N GLU A 57 5.98 -1.99 -9.09
CA GLU A 57 6.80 -3.21 -9.18
C GLU A 57 6.84 -3.75 -10.61
N ASN A 58 5.70 -3.76 -11.30
CA ASN A 58 5.63 -4.20 -12.70
C ASN A 58 6.41 -3.27 -13.64
N VAL A 59 6.24 -1.95 -13.49
CA VAL A 59 6.95 -0.96 -14.33
C VAL A 59 8.46 -1.02 -14.07
N HIS A 60 8.87 -1.10 -12.81
CA HIS A 60 10.27 -1.20 -12.42
C HIS A 60 10.92 -2.50 -12.94
N GLY A 61 10.26 -3.66 -12.74
CA GLY A 61 10.77 -4.95 -13.23
C GLY A 61 10.91 -5.01 -14.76
N ALA A 62 10.01 -4.32 -15.48
CA ALA A 62 10.09 -4.19 -16.93
C ALA A 62 11.24 -3.27 -17.41
N GLN A 63 11.65 -2.29 -16.60
CA GLN A 63 12.79 -1.40 -16.89
C GLN A 63 14.14 -2.08 -16.66
N VAL A 64 14.26 -2.89 -15.60
CA VAL A 64 15.52 -3.60 -15.25
C VAL A 64 15.81 -4.76 -16.21
N SER A 65 14.79 -5.31 -16.85
CA SER A 65 14.93 -6.46 -17.78
C SER A 65 15.37 -6.07 -19.20
N LYS A 66 15.65 -4.79 -19.47
CA LYS A 66 16.03 -4.26 -20.79
C LYS A 66 17.39 -3.59 -20.74
#